data_AF-W4UR13-F1
#
_entry.id   AF-W4UR13-F1
#
_cell.length_a   1.000
_cell.length_b   1.000
_cell.length_c   1.000
_cell.angle_alpha   90.00
_cell.angle_beta   90.00
_cell.angle_gamma   90.00
#
_symmetry.space_group_name_H-M   'P 1'
#
loop_
_entity.id
_entity.type
_entity.pdbx_description
1 polymer ?
#
loop_
_entity_poly.entity_id
_entity_poly.type
_entity_poly.pdbx_seq_one_letter_code
_entity_poly.pdbx_strand_id
1 'polypeptide(L)'
;MLELVNAYTTPINDGQSHDPVLVTRIEDQNGNILYEYKAPPPTQAIPYETAFLMTEMLKGGMTEPGGTSKALWAYDLFRYDTDFGGKTGTSSNHSDAWFVGVTPKLVGGAWVGGEHRSIHFRTGELGQGSRTALPIFAYFMEQVLKDKDLPQYRGKFPTTPKEKISKPYGCNGDYRPVPRDTDSVAIVLPDSLIADEEELQKINLKDHIEQNQLIEQNSKTIRIPSR
;
A
#
# COMPACT_ATOMS: atom_id res chain seq x y z
N MET A 1 0.55 17.55 -4.84
CA MET A 1 -0.56 16.64 -4.46
C MET A 1 -1.71 16.67 -5.47
N LEU A 2 -2.19 17.85 -5.87
CA LEU A 2 -3.29 17.99 -6.85
C LEU A 2 -3.07 17.19 -8.14
N GLU A 3 -1.89 17.31 -8.75
CA GLU A 3 -1.53 16.57 -9.97
C GLU A 3 -1.61 15.05 -9.79
N LEU A 4 -1.15 14.53 -8.64
CA LEU A 4 -1.18 13.10 -8.33
C LEU A 4 -2.62 12.61 -8.19
N VAL A 5 -3.46 13.33 -7.45
CA VAL A 5 -4.88 12.98 -7.30
C VAL A 5 -5.58 13.00 -8.66
N ASN A 6 -5.33 14.03 -9.48
CA ASN A 6 -5.89 14.15 -10.82
C ASN A 6 -5.43 12.99 -11.74
N ALA A 7 -4.18 12.56 -11.65
CA ALA A 7 -3.71 11.40 -12.42
C ALA A 7 -4.47 10.11 -12.07
N TYR A 8 -4.89 9.94 -10.81
CA TYR A 8 -5.70 8.80 -10.38
C TYR A 8 -7.16 8.89 -10.81
N THR A 9 -7.70 10.06 -11.19
CA THR A 9 -9.07 10.13 -11.71
C THR A 9 -9.17 9.48 -13.08
N THR A 10 -8.12 9.53 -13.90
CA THR A 10 -8.08 8.93 -15.25
C THR A 10 -8.43 7.44 -15.26
N PRO A 11 -7.74 6.55 -14.52
CA PRO A 11 -8.10 5.13 -14.51
C PRO A 11 -9.48 4.86 -13.90
N ILE A 12 -9.93 5.68 -12.94
CA ILE A 12 -11.25 5.54 -12.31
C ILE A 12 -12.38 5.99 -13.23
N ASN A 13 -12.09 6.93 -14.13
CA ASN A 13 -13.01 7.48 -15.10
C ASN A 13 -12.82 6.84 -16.49
N ASP A 14 -12.71 5.51 -16.53
CA ASP A 14 -12.65 4.74 -17.79
C ASP A 14 -11.50 5.12 -18.75
N GLY A 15 -10.44 5.75 -18.22
CA GLY A 15 -9.28 6.21 -18.98
C GLY A 15 -9.38 7.63 -19.52
N GLN A 16 -10.45 8.36 -19.18
CA GLN A 16 -10.68 9.74 -19.56
C GLN A 16 -10.07 10.71 -18.55
N SER A 17 -9.18 11.57 -19.05
CA SER A 17 -8.52 12.63 -18.27
C SER A 17 -9.31 13.93 -18.37
N HIS A 18 -9.39 14.62 -17.23
CA HIS A 18 -9.95 15.96 -17.10
C HIS A 18 -8.92 16.90 -16.48
N ASP A 19 -8.99 18.18 -16.85
CA ASP A 19 -8.21 19.21 -16.19
C ASP A 19 -8.84 19.56 -14.84
N PRO A 20 -8.05 19.78 -13.78
CA PRO A 20 -8.57 20.16 -12.49
C PRO A 20 -9.11 21.61 -12.54
N VAL A 21 -10.32 21.81 -12.03
CA VAL A 21 -11.01 23.11 -12.05
C VAL A 21 -11.36 23.51 -10.62
N LEU A 22 -10.96 24.72 -10.23
CA LEU A 22 -11.25 25.27 -8.90
C LEU A 22 -12.47 26.22 -8.91
N VAL A 23 -12.63 27.00 -9.98
CA VAL A 23 -13.68 28.02 -10.10
C VAL A 23 -14.63 27.64 -11.22
N THR A 24 -15.90 27.42 -10.89
CA THR A 24 -16.94 27.04 -11.87
C THR A 24 -17.82 28.21 -12.29
N ARG A 25 -18.00 29.21 -11.43
CA ARG A 25 -18.86 30.38 -11.69
C ARG A 25 -18.37 31.60 -10.92
N ILE A 26 -18.36 32.77 -11.56
CA ILE A 26 -18.10 34.08 -10.93
C ILE A 26 -19.28 34.98 -11.24
N GLU A 27 -19.83 35.62 -10.21
CA GLU A 27 -20.99 36.51 -10.30
C GLU A 27 -20.66 37.89 -9.73
N ASP A 28 -21.31 38.92 -10.24
CA ASP A 28 -21.29 40.25 -9.62
C ASP A 28 -22.27 40.35 -8.43
N GLN A 29 -22.31 41.51 -7.79
CA GLN A 29 -23.18 41.78 -6.63
C GLN A 29 -24.68 41.73 -6.97
N ASN A 30 -25.03 41.84 -8.25
CA ASN A 30 -26.40 41.82 -8.75
C ASN A 30 -26.80 40.42 -9.23
N GLY A 31 -25.91 39.43 -9.15
CA GLY A 31 -26.14 38.06 -9.63
C GLY A 31 -25.89 37.86 -11.13
N ASN A 32 -25.25 38.80 -11.81
CA ASN A 32 -24.88 38.63 -13.22
C ASN A 32 -23.65 37.72 -13.34
N ILE A 33 -23.74 36.71 -14.21
CA ILE A 33 -22.65 35.76 -14.46
C ILE A 33 -21.55 36.44 -15.28
N LEU A 34 -20.38 36.61 -14.68
CA LEU A 34 -19.18 37.16 -15.31
C LEU A 34 -18.31 36.06 -15.93
N TYR A 35 -18.34 34.87 -15.33
CA TYR A 35 -17.62 33.70 -15.81
C TYR A 35 -18.40 32.45 -15.45
N GLU A 36 -18.43 31.51 -16.39
CA GLU A 36 -18.96 30.16 -16.17
C GLU A 36 -18.03 29.18 -16.87
N TYR A 37 -17.55 28.19 -16.12
CA TYR A 37 -16.66 27.17 -16.65
C TYR A 37 -17.45 26.24 -17.57
N LYS A 38 -16.98 26.13 -18.81
CA LYS A 38 -17.50 25.17 -19.79
C LYS A 38 -16.48 24.05 -19.93
N ALA A 39 -16.83 22.87 -19.46
CA ALA A 39 -15.96 21.71 -19.54
C ALA A 39 -15.65 21.37 -21.01
N PRO A 40 -14.37 21.33 -21.42
CA PRO A 40 -14.01 20.79 -22.72
C PRO A 40 -14.29 19.28 -22.76
N PRO A 41 -14.37 18.68 -23.96
CA PRO A 41 -14.45 17.24 -24.08
C PRO A 41 -13.27 16.55 -23.37
N PRO A 42 -13.51 15.42 -22.68
CA PRO A 42 -12.43 14.68 -22.03
C PRO A 42 -11.41 14.16 -23.06
N THR A 43 -10.17 14.03 -22.62
CA THR A 43 -9.12 13.36 -23.42
C THR A 43 -9.00 11.90 -23.01
N GLN A 44 -9.12 10.97 -23.96
CA GLN A 44 -8.85 9.54 -23.69
C GLN A 44 -7.34 9.34 -23.54
N ALA A 45 -6.83 9.34 -22.31
CA ALA A 45 -5.40 9.24 -22.03
C ALA A 45 -4.89 7.80 -22.03
N ILE A 46 -5.72 6.84 -21.59
CA ILE A 46 -5.43 5.41 -21.62
C ILE A 46 -6.64 4.63 -22.14
N PRO A 47 -6.48 3.45 -22.78
CA PRO A 47 -7.61 2.62 -23.19
C PRO A 47 -8.47 2.16 -22.01
N TYR A 48 -9.77 1.93 -22.25
CA TYR A 48 -10.72 1.45 -21.24
C TYR A 48 -10.22 0.17 -20.54
N GLU A 49 -9.74 -0.82 -21.31
CA GLU A 49 -9.22 -2.06 -20.74
C GLU A 49 -8.12 -1.80 -19.70
N THR A 50 -7.17 -0.91 -20.01
CA THR A 50 -6.10 -0.55 -19.08
C THR A 50 -6.65 0.15 -17.85
N ALA A 51 -7.59 1.09 -18.01
CA ALA A 51 -8.22 1.81 -16.90
C ALA A 51 -8.98 0.86 -15.95
N PHE A 52 -9.74 -0.07 -16.52
CA PHE A 52 -10.47 -1.09 -15.78
C PHE A 52 -9.52 -2.00 -14.99
N LEU A 53 -8.48 -2.53 -15.62
CA LEU A 53 -7.48 -3.37 -14.95
C LEU A 53 -6.71 -2.61 -13.85
N MET A 54 -6.39 -1.33 -14.06
CA MET A 54 -5.80 -0.48 -13.04
C MET A 54 -6.73 -0.32 -11.82
N THR A 55 -8.03 -0.16 -12.06
CA THR A 55 -9.03 -0.08 -10.99
C THR A 55 -9.08 -1.39 -10.19
N GLU A 56 -9.07 -2.55 -10.86
CA GLU A 56 -9.01 -3.86 -10.18
C GLU A 56 -7.73 -4.03 -9.36
N MET A 57 -6.57 -3.57 -9.84
CA MET A 57 -5.33 -3.59 -9.06
C MET A 57 -5.38 -2.67 -7.83
N LEU A 58 -6.02 -1.50 -7.93
CA LEU A 58 -6.19 -0.60 -6.79
C LEU A 58 -7.13 -1.17 -5.73
N LYS A 59 -8.18 -1.89 -6.14
CA LYS A 59 -9.03 -2.69 -5.23
C LYS A 59 -8.20 -3.82 -4.60
N GLY A 60 -7.36 -4.48 -5.39
CA GLY A 60 -6.45 -5.52 -4.94
C GLY A 60 -5.52 -5.09 -3.81
N GLY A 61 -5.05 -3.83 -3.82
CA GLY A 61 -4.28 -3.26 -2.71
C GLY A 61 -4.97 -3.30 -1.35
N MET A 62 -6.31 -3.40 -1.33
CA MET A 62 -7.14 -3.53 -0.14
C MET A 62 -7.65 -4.95 0.11
N THR A 63 -7.83 -5.77 -0.92
CA THR A 63 -8.44 -7.11 -0.78
C THR A 63 -7.40 -8.22 -0.69
N GLU A 64 -6.31 -8.12 -1.44
CA GLU A 64 -5.32 -9.20 -1.58
C GLU A 64 -4.42 -9.37 -0.35
N PRO A 65 -3.96 -10.60 -0.04
CA PRO A 65 -2.96 -10.85 1.00
C PRO A 65 -1.72 -9.95 0.83
N GLY A 66 -1.25 -9.35 1.93
CA GLY A 66 -0.11 -8.41 1.89
C GLY A 66 -0.41 -7.02 1.32
N GLY A 67 -1.66 -6.74 0.92
CA GLY A 67 -2.08 -5.41 0.46
C GLY A 67 -1.86 -4.33 1.52
N THR A 68 -1.07 -3.30 1.19
CA THR A 68 -0.71 -2.23 2.13
C THR A 68 -1.88 -1.27 2.44
N SER A 69 -2.89 -1.21 1.57
CA SER A 69 -4.08 -0.37 1.76
C SER A 69 -5.12 -1.05 2.65
N LYS A 70 -4.88 -2.29 3.11
CA LYS A 70 -5.75 -3.02 4.05
C LYS A 70 -6.01 -2.29 5.35
N ALA A 71 -5.12 -1.41 5.79
CA ALA A 71 -5.33 -0.59 6.97
C ALA A 71 -6.61 0.26 6.90
N LEU A 72 -7.15 0.51 5.70
CA LEU A 72 -8.42 1.24 5.54
C LEU A 72 -9.62 0.48 6.12
N TRP A 73 -9.58 -0.86 6.20
CA TRP A 73 -10.63 -1.69 6.81
C TRP A 73 -10.85 -1.42 8.30
N ALA A 74 -9.92 -0.74 8.97
CA ALA A 74 -10.04 -0.37 10.38
C ALA A 74 -10.99 0.82 10.63
N TYR A 75 -11.51 1.46 9.58
CA TYR A 75 -12.28 2.70 9.68
C TYR A 75 -13.77 2.53 9.36
N ASP A 76 -14.54 3.49 9.85
CA ASP A 76 -16.00 3.64 9.83
C ASP A 76 -16.68 3.77 8.44
N LEU A 77 -16.12 3.20 7.38
CA LEU A 77 -16.37 3.62 5.99
C LEU A 77 -17.25 2.67 5.18
N PHE A 78 -17.20 1.37 5.47
CA PHE A 78 -17.77 0.34 4.59
C PHE A 78 -19.28 0.12 4.77
N ARG A 79 -19.88 0.74 5.79
CA ARG A 79 -21.33 0.69 6.02
C ARG A 79 -22.14 1.55 5.05
N TYR A 80 -21.49 2.40 4.25
CA TYR A 80 -22.15 3.35 3.35
C TYR A 80 -22.34 2.84 1.91
N ASP A 81 -22.23 1.52 1.70
CA ASP A 81 -22.37 0.86 0.39
C ASP A 81 -21.42 1.41 -0.70
N THR A 82 -20.22 1.79 -0.27
CA THR A 82 -19.17 2.37 -1.13
C THR A 82 -18.00 1.41 -1.27
N ASP A 83 -17.55 1.20 -2.50
CA ASP A 83 -16.33 0.45 -2.76
C ASP A 83 -15.11 1.37 -2.69
N PHE A 84 -13.99 0.79 -2.28
CA PHE A 84 -12.72 1.49 -2.15
C PHE A 84 -11.61 0.72 -2.83
N GLY A 85 -10.66 1.48 -3.38
CA GLY A 85 -9.33 1.03 -3.70
C GLY A 85 -8.33 2.07 -3.23
N GLY A 86 -7.04 1.79 -3.37
CA GLY A 86 -6.04 2.81 -3.14
C GLY A 86 -4.62 2.30 -3.12
N LYS A 87 -3.68 3.24 -3.12
CA LYS A 87 -2.26 2.95 -3.12
C LYS A 87 -1.53 3.79 -2.08
N THR A 88 -0.68 3.13 -1.31
CA THR A 88 0.29 3.74 -0.42
C THR A 88 1.56 4.16 -1.17
N GLY A 89 2.18 5.25 -0.76
CA GLY A 89 3.53 5.65 -1.14
C GLY A 89 4.36 5.95 0.10
N THR A 90 5.64 5.58 0.11
CA THR A 90 6.57 5.90 1.21
C THR A 90 7.93 6.12 0.60
N SER A 91 8.53 7.29 0.85
CA SER A 91 9.88 7.59 0.35
C SER A 91 10.95 6.90 1.21
N SER A 92 12.17 6.84 0.69
CA SER A 92 13.33 6.34 1.43
C SER A 92 13.51 7.10 2.74
N ASN A 93 14.05 6.41 3.75
CA ASN A 93 14.20 6.92 5.12
C ASN A 93 12.88 7.38 5.77
N HIS A 94 11.73 7.09 5.16
CA HIS A 94 10.41 7.47 5.67
C HIS A 94 10.30 8.99 5.90
N SER A 95 10.85 9.79 4.98
CA SER A 95 10.71 11.25 5.02
C SER A 95 9.32 11.70 4.57
N ASP A 96 8.70 10.93 3.69
CA ASP A 96 7.41 11.22 3.10
C ASP A 96 6.52 9.99 3.04
N ALA A 97 5.24 10.22 3.27
CA ALA A 97 4.19 9.24 3.15
C ALA A 97 3.05 9.81 2.31
N TRP A 98 2.55 9.01 1.38
CA TRP A 98 1.36 9.32 0.60
C TRP A 98 0.33 8.20 0.71
N PHE A 99 -0.93 8.59 0.58
CA PHE A 99 -1.99 7.66 0.25
C PHE A 99 -2.92 8.32 -0.75
N VAL A 100 -3.25 7.61 -1.82
CA VAL A 100 -4.30 8.00 -2.75
C VAL A 100 -5.36 6.91 -2.71
N GLY A 101 -6.54 7.29 -2.22
CA GLY A 101 -7.72 6.44 -2.15
C GLY A 101 -8.68 6.78 -3.28
N VAL A 102 -9.33 5.75 -3.80
CA VAL A 102 -10.26 5.85 -4.93
C VAL A 102 -11.59 5.22 -4.55
N THR A 103 -12.66 5.87 -4.98
CA THR A 103 -14.02 5.32 -5.04
C THR A 103 -14.55 5.58 -6.45
N PRO A 104 -15.69 5.00 -6.86
CA PRO A 104 -16.25 5.25 -8.19
C PRO A 104 -16.66 6.71 -8.45
N LYS A 105 -16.82 7.52 -7.38
CA LYS A 105 -17.36 8.89 -7.46
C LYS A 105 -16.42 9.96 -6.92
N LEU A 106 -15.35 9.57 -6.22
CA LEU A 106 -14.42 10.50 -5.60
C LEU A 106 -13.03 9.87 -5.48
N VAL A 107 -12.02 10.64 -5.87
CA VAL A 107 -10.61 10.32 -5.65
C VAL A 107 -10.05 11.36 -4.69
N GLY A 108 -9.34 10.91 -3.66
CA GLY A 108 -8.73 11.77 -2.67
C GLY A 108 -7.34 11.27 -2.31
N GLY A 109 -6.51 12.16 -1.78
CA GLY A 109 -5.23 11.73 -1.27
C GLY A 109 -4.67 12.67 -0.23
N ALA A 110 -3.75 12.12 0.54
CA ALA A 110 -3.06 12.82 1.62
C ALA A 110 -1.55 12.60 1.48
N TRP A 111 -0.81 13.59 1.96
CA TRP A 111 0.63 13.51 2.14
C TRP A 111 0.97 13.92 3.57
N VAL A 112 1.96 13.24 4.15
CA VAL A 112 2.55 13.58 5.44
C VAL A 112 4.06 13.54 5.29
N GLY A 113 4.71 14.63 5.68
CA GLY A 113 6.16 14.78 5.68
C GLY A 113 6.57 16.13 6.27
N GLY A 114 7.87 16.32 6.43
CA GLY A 114 8.43 17.62 6.80
C GLY A 114 8.78 18.46 5.57
N GLU A 115 8.82 19.78 5.75
CA GLU A 115 9.29 20.71 4.69
C GLU A 115 10.72 20.37 4.24
N HIS A 116 11.57 19.96 5.19
CA HIS A 116 12.93 19.51 4.92
C HIS A 116 13.02 17.98 5.01
N ARG A 117 13.63 17.34 4.01
CA ARG A 117 13.78 15.87 3.95
C ARG A 117 14.57 15.25 5.10
N SER A 118 15.39 16.04 5.79
CA SER A 118 16.09 15.62 7.01
C SER A 118 15.13 15.37 8.18
N ILE A 119 13.91 15.89 8.11
CA ILE A 119 12.83 15.54 9.01
C ILE A 119 12.21 14.25 8.48
N HIS A 120 12.33 13.18 9.25
CA HIS A 120 11.81 11.88 8.87
C HIS A 120 11.32 11.10 10.08
N PHE A 121 10.45 10.12 9.83
CA PHE A 121 10.03 9.21 10.87
C PHE A 121 11.19 8.31 11.29
N ARG A 122 11.23 7.96 12.58
CA ARG A 122 12.33 7.16 13.16
C ARG A 122 12.42 5.76 12.57
N THR A 123 11.29 5.19 12.15
CA THR A 123 11.20 3.83 11.63
C THR A 123 10.17 3.77 10.51
N GLY A 124 10.29 2.76 9.64
CA GLY A 124 9.29 2.50 8.62
C GLY A 124 7.96 2.09 9.19
N GLU A 125 7.96 1.45 10.36
CA GLU A 125 6.72 1.17 11.06
C GLU A 125 5.94 2.46 11.35
N LEU A 126 6.60 3.55 11.72
CA LEU A 126 5.94 4.81 12.03
C LEU A 126 5.65 5.69 10.81
N GLY A 127 6.50 5.61 9.78
CA GLY A 127 6.45 6.52 8.64
C GLY A 127 5.85 5.96 7.35
N GLN A 128 5.33 4.73 7.35
CA GLN A 128 4.65 4.17 6.19
C GLN A 128 3.34 4.91 5.87
N GLY A 129 3.03 5.02 4.57
CA GLY A 129 1.83 5.68 4.08
C GLY A 129 0.52 5.11 4.61
N SER A 130 0.50 3.81 4.93
CA SER A 130 -0.65 3.13 5.55
C SER A 130 -0.93 3.59 6.98
N ARG A 131 0.04 4.18 7.68
CA ARG A 131 -0.09 4.61 9.09
C ARG A 131 -0.17 6.11 9.29
N THR A 132 0.24 6.91 8.31
CA THR A 132 0.29 8.37 8.43
C THR A 132 -0.69 9.06 7.47
N ALA A 133 -0.53 8.85 6.16
CA ALA A 133 -1.37 9.48 5.15
C ALA A 133 -2.74 8.83 4.99
N LEU A 134 -2.82 7.49 5.03
CA LEU A 134 -4.07 6.75 4.88
C LEU A 134 -5.13 7.13 5.94
N PRO A 135 -4.81 7.27 7.25
CA PRO A 135 -5.77 7.75 8.25
C PRO A 135 -6.42 9.09 7.89
N ILE A 136 -5.67 10.03 7.30
CA ILE A 136 -6.20 11.34 6.91
C ILE A 136 -7.28 11.17 5.83
N PHE A 137 -7.02 10.36 4.80
CA PHE A 137 -8.01 10.02 3.79
C PHE A 137 -9.22 9.33 4.43
N ALA A 138 -8.99 8.40 5.35
CA ALA A 138 -10.07 7.67 6.01
C ALA A 138 -11.01 8.61 6.77
N TYR A 139 -10.48 9.49 7.61
CA TYR A 139 -11.30 10.46 8.34
C TYR A 139 -12.03 11.44 7.41
N PHE A 140 -11.37 11.89 6.33
CA PHE A 140 -12.02 12.73 5.32
C PHE A 140 -13.21 12.01 4.67
N MET A 141 -13.01 10.77 4.20
CA MET A 141 -14.08 9.99 3.60
C MET A 141 -15.19 9.64 4.58
N GLU A 142 -14.88 9.47 5.87
CA GLU A 142 -15.91 9.20 6.88
C GLU A 142 -16.87 10.38 7.01
N GLN A 143 -16.34 11.62 7.02
CA GLN A 143 -17.19 12.81 7.04
C GLN A 143 -18.01 12.93 5.76
N VAL A 144 -17.37 12.77 4.58
CA VAL A 144 -18.07 12.83 3.28
C VAL A 144 -19.20 11.82 3.20
N LEU A 145 -18.95 10.57 3.60
CA LEU A 145 -19.92 9.49 3.47
C LEU A 145 -21.00 9.53 4.54
N LYS A 146 -20.71 10.09 5.73
CA LYS A 146 -21.70 10.28 6.79
C LYS A 146 -22.67 11.43 6.50
N ASP A 147 -22.23 12.43 5.76
CA ASP A 147 -23.06 13.58 5.40
C ASP A 147 -24.28 13.14 4.58
N LYS A 148 -25.45 13.69 4.95
CA LYS A 148 -26.73 13.39 4.30
C LYS A 148 -26.93 14.21 3.03
N ASP A 149 -26.21 15.32 2.89
CA ASP A 149 -26.28 16.23 1.74
C ASP A 149 -25.32 15.82 0.63
N LEU A 150 -24.47 14.80 0.87
CA LEU A 150 -23.47 14.30 -0.06
C LEU A 150 -23.67 12.85 -0.53
N PRO A 151 -24.91 12.35 -0.77
CA PRO A 151 -25.13 10.95 -1.14
C PRO A 151 -24.52 10.59 -2.51
N GLN A 152 -24.28 11.56 -3.38
CA GLN A 152 -23.70 11.37 -4.72
C GLN A 152 -22.27 10.80 -4.71
N TYR A 153 -21.55 10.88 -3.59
CA TYR A 153 -20.20 10.32 -3.47
C TYR A 153 -20.19 8.86 -2.99
N ARG A 154 -21.36 8.26 -2.74
CA ARG A 154 -21.48 6.83 -2.45
C ARG A 154 -21.61 6.04 -3.74
N GLY A 155 -21.02 4.84 -3.80
CA GLY A 155 -21.19 3.96 -4.95
C GLY A 155 -20.20 2.81 -5.04
N LYS A 156 -20.53 1.86 -5.90
CA LYS A 156 -19.73 0.65 -6.17
C LYS A 156 -19.08 0.67 -7.54
N PHE A 157 -17.92 0.04 -7.65
CA PHE A 157 -17.29 -0.16 -8.94
C PHE A 157 -18.16 -1.14 -9.75
N PRO A 158 -18.25 -0.98 -11.09
CA PRO A 158 -18.98 -1.94 -11.90
C PRO A 158 -18.32 -3.32 -11.79
N THR A 159 -19.11 -4.34 -11.43
CA THR A 159 -18.62 -5.72 -11.32
C THR A 159 -18.39 -6.37 -12.67
N THR A 160 -19.04 -5.86 -13.71
CA THR A 160 -18.93 -6.34 -15.09
C THR A 160 -18.30 -5.25 -15.94
N PRO A 161 -17.27 -5.56 -16.75
CA PRO A 161 -16.66 -4.57 -17.62
C PRO A 161 -17.64 -4.13 -18.71
N LYS A 162 -17.51 -2.88 -19.15
CA LYS A 162 -18.30 -2.27 -20.23
C LYS A 162 -17.87 -2.77 -21.60
N GLU A 163 -16.60 -3.12 -21.74
CA GLU A 163 -16.00 -3.65 -22.96
C GLU A 163 -15.32 -5.00 -22.70
N LYS A 164 -15.01 -5.73 -23.76
CA LYS A 164 -14.30 -7.01 -23.65
C LYS A 164 -12.87 -6.77 -23.16
N ILE A 165 -12.53 -7.38 -22.04
CA ILE A 165 -11.16 -7.39 -21.50
C ILE A 165 -10.41 -8.60 -22.10
N SER A 166 -9.23 -8.35 -22.67
CA SER A 166 -8.39 -9.37 -23.31
C SER A 166 -7.53 -10.14 -22.31
N LYS A 167 -7.10 -9.46 -21.23
CA LYS A 167 -6.26 -10.06 -20.18
C LYS A 167 -7.11 -10.78 -19.15
N PRO A 168 -6.65 -11.90 -18.57
CA PRO A 168 -7.32 -12.49 -17.42
C PRO A 168 -7.21 -11.56 -16.20
N TYR A 169 -8.32 -11.35 -15.52
CA TYR A 169 -8.43 -10.58 -14.27
C TYR A 169 -9.49 -11.28 -13.41
N GLY A 170 -9.26 -11.34 -12.11
CA GLY A 170 -9.94 -12.31 -11.24
C GLY A 170 -8.93 -13.32 -10.72
N CYS A 171 -8.11 -12.88 -9.77
CA CYS A 171 -7.22 -13.77 -9.05
C CYS A 171 -8.05 -14.60 -8.07
N ASN A 172 -8.50 -15.79 -8.48
CA ASN A 172 -8.79 -16.87 -7.52
C ASN A 172 -7.45 -17.43 -7.05
N GLY A 173 -6.71 -16.61 -6.30
CA GLY A 173 -5.36 -16.94 -5.87
C GLY A 173 -5.43 -17.88 -4.69
N ASP A 174 -5.17 -19.17 -4.92
CA ASP A 174 -4.42 -19.96 -3.95
C ASP A 174 -3.11 -19.22 -3.71
N TYR A 175 -3.08 -18.40 -2.66
CA TYR A 175 -1.84 -17.80 -2.17
C TYR A 175 -0.93 -18.94 -1.74
N ARG A 176 -0.11 -19.42 -2.67
CA ARG A 176 1.08 -20.19 -2.33
C ARG A 176 2.10 -19.14 -1.90
N PRO A 177 2.48 -19.07 -0.62
CA PRO A 177 3.58 -18.21 -0.23
C PRO A 177 4.78 -18.60 -1.10
N VAL A 178 5.13 -17.74 -2.05
CA VAL A 178 6.41 -17.86 -2.73
C VAL A 178 7.44 -17.59 -1.63
N PRO A 179 8.38 -18.51 -1.36
CA PRO A 179 9.45 -18.24 -0.40
C PRO A 179 10.06 -16.88 -0.74
N ARG A 180 10.29 -16.04 0.27
CA ARG A 180 10.81 -14.68 0.08
C ARG A 180 12.12 -14.77 -0.70
N ASP A 181 12.11 -14.28 -1.94
CA ASP A 181 13.33 -13.82 -2.58
C ASP A 181 13.89 -12.69 -1.72
N THR A 182 14.93 -13.05 -0.98
CA THR A 182 15.92 -12.17 -0.35
C THR A 182 16.81 -11.77 -1.54
N ASP A 183 17.05 -10.52 -1.96
CA ASP A 183 17.15 -9.22 -1.31
C ASP A 183 17.32 -8.16 -2.44
N SER A 184 17.25 -6.85 -2.14
CA SER A 184 17.89 -5.82 -2.98
C SER A 184 19.16 -5.23 -2.36
N VAL A 185 19.78 -5.92 -1.39
CA VAL A 185 21.14 -5.57 -0.92
C VAL A 185 22.06 -6.78 -0.68
N ALA A 186 21.77 -7.94 -1.29
CA ALA A 186 22.70 -9.08 -1.23
C ALA A 186 23.80 -8.94 -2.29
N ILE A 187 24.99 -8.50 -1.85
CA ILE A 187 26.24 -8.71 -2.60
C ILE A 187 26.47 -10.22 -2.65
N VAL A 188 26.31 -10.80 -3.83
CA VAL A 188 26.62 -12.21 -4.10
C VAL A 188 28.13 -12.42 -3.96
N LEU A 189 28.54 -13.19 -2.95
CA LEU A 189 29.74 -14.01 -3.04
C LEU A 189 29.28 -15.41 -3.47
N PRO A 190 29.63 -15.89 -4.68
CA PRO A 190 29.20 -17.19 -5.16
C PRO A 190 30.10 -18.31 -4.61
N ASP A 191 29.52 -19.50 -4.51
CA ASP A 191 30.16 -20.81 -4.33
C ASP A 191 31.11 -20.98 -3.14
N SER A 192 30.56 -21.42 -2.00
CA SER A 192 30.99 -22.64 -1.28
C SER A 192 30.24 -22.74 0.05
N LEU A 193 29.87 -23.97 0.42
CA LEU A 193 29.26 -24.39 1.69
C LEU A 193 27.74 -24.25 1.79
N ILE A 194 27.03 -24.99 0.93
CA ILE A 194 25.87 -25.73 1.45
C ILE A 194 26.48 -26.85 2.29
N ALA A 195 26.44 -26.71 3.61
CA ALA A 195 26.64 -27.85 4.49
C ALA A 195 25.28 -28.53 4.62
N ASP A 196 25.21 -29.73 4.07
CA ASP A 196 24.09 -30.64 4.06
C ASP A 196 23.48 -30.77 5.47
N GLU A 197 22.15 -30.89 5.60
CA GLU A 197 21.51 -31.07 6.91
C GLU A 197 22.05 -32.28 7.70
N GLU A 198 22.66 -33.27 7.03
CA GLU A 198 23.41 -34.37 7.64
C GLU A 198 24.73 -33.95 8.31
N GLU A 199 25.43 -32.91 7.81
CA GLU A 199 26.64 -32.39 8.44
C GLU A 199 26.32 -31.60 9.71
N LEU A 200 25.25 -30.81 9.72
CA LEU A 200 24.81 -30.06 10.90
C LEU A 200 24.42 -30.99 12.06
N GLN A 201 23.86 -32.16 11.77
CA GLN A 201 23.59 -33.18 12.78
C GLN A 201 24.87 -33.84 13.33
N LYS A 202 25.91 -34.01 12.51
CA LYS A 202 27.21 -34.53 12.94
C LYS A 202 28.02 -33.51 13.76
N ILE A 203 27.89 -32.21 13.44
CA ILE A 203 28.54 -31.12 14.19
C ILE A 203 27.93 -31.02 15.59
N ASN A 204 26.59 -31.01 15.71
CA ASN A 204 25.91 -30.94 17.00
C ASN A 204 26.18 -32.16 17.89
N LEU A 205 26.38 -33.35 17.28
CA LEU A 205 26.73 -34.57 18.02
C LEU A 205 28.20 -34.54 18.51
N LYS A 206 29.13 -33.97 17.73
CA LYS A 206 30.53 -33.80 18.15
C LYS A 206 30.66 -32.79 19.30
N ASP A 207 29.95 -31.67 19.23
CA ASP A 207 29.99 -30.63 20.26
C ASP A 207 29.44 -31.15 21.61
N HIS A 208 28.42 -32.02 21.58
CA HIS A 208 27.92 -32.70 22.79
C HIS A 208 28.88 -33.76 23.34
N ILE A 209 29.67 -34.42 22.49
CA ILE A 209 30.69 -35.38 22.94
C ILE A 209 31.89 -34.64 23.55
N GLU A 210 32.34 -33.53 22.96
CA GLU A 210 33.42 -32.70 23.52
C GLU A 210 33.03 -32.04 24.85
N GLN A 211 31.81 -31.53 24.98
CA GLN A 211 31.33 -30.99 26.26
C GLN A 211 31.29 -32.07 27.37
N ASN A 212 30.87 -33.30 27.04
CA ASN A 212 30.87 -34.39 28.01
C ASN A 212 32.29 -34.87 28.38
N GLN A 213 33.25 -34.86 27.43
CA GLN A 213 34.65 -35.17 27.71
C GLN A 213 35.35 -34.08 28.55
N LEU A 214 35.01 -32.79 28.35
CA LEU A 214 35.48 -31.69 29.21
C LEU A 214 34.90 -31.77 30.64
N ILE A 215 33.65 -32.21 30.78
CA ILE A 215 33.02 -32.43 32.10
C ILE A 215 33.69 -33.63 32.83
N GLU A 216 34.03 -34.71 32.12
CA GLU A 216 34.78 -35.83 32.71
C GLU A 216 36.23 -35.50 33.06
N GLN A 217 36.91 -34.65 32.29
CA GLN A 217 38.27 -34.18 32.63
C GLN A 217 38.28 -33.21 33.82
N ASN A 218 37.26 -32.34 33.94
CA ASN A 218 37.11 -31.44 35.08
C ASN A 218 36.66 -32.15 36.36
N SER A 219 35.98 -33.31 36.28
CA SER A 219 35.63 -34.11 37.48
C SER A 219 36.84 -34.87 38.07
N LYS A 220 37.90 -35.11 37.28
CA LYS A 220 39.15 -35.76 37.74
C LYS A 220 40.17 -34.80 38.36
N THR A 221 39.97 -33.48 38.26
CA THR A 221 40.95 -32.47 38.70
C THR A 221 40.61 -31.83 40.06
N ILE A 222 39.42 -32.08 40.62
CA ILE A 222 39.05 -31.59 41.95
C ILE A 222 39.33 -32.68 43.00
N ARG A 223 40.60 -32.79 43.43
CA ARG A 223 40.94 -33.41 44.72
C ARG A 223 41.03 -32.32 45.78
N ILE A 224 40.08 -32.35 46.71
CA ILE A 224 40.12 -31.58 47.94
C ILE A 224 41.27 -32.14 48.80
N PRO A 225 42.23 -31.34 49.27
CA PRO A 225 43.25 -31.83 50.19
C PRO A 225 42.59 -32.11 51.55
N SER A 226 42.78 -33.33 52.07
CA SER A 226 42.29 -33.72 53.39
C SER A 226 43.31 -33.34 54.48
N ARG A 227 42.87 -32.52 55.43
CA ARG A 227 43.49 -32.13 56.72
C ARG A 227 44.78 -31.32 56.67
#